data_AF-A0A6L8ES42-F1
#
_entry.id   AF-A0A6L8ES42-F1
#
_cell.length_a   1.000
_cell.length_b   1.000
_cell.length_c   1.000
_cell.angle_alpha   90.00
_cell.angle_beta   90.00
_cell.angle_gamma   90.00
#
_symmetry.space_group_name_H-M   'P 1'
#
loop_
_entity.id
_entity.type
_entity.pdbx_description
1 polymer ?
#
loop_
_entity_poly.entity_id
_entity_poly.type
_entity_poly.pdbx_seq_one_letter_code
_entity_poly.pdbx_strand_id
1 'polypeptide(L)'
;MRFCCKGGSIQTDLILVQDKSTNTLEDVAFSLEVLEKNDISPESIAFLCKAHHSGRCLRTLRKFFLSQTLSPVTYLAEYEGVKVSKADWYEHEVSRGRVYGEYLRIIEYSKRGDIAHL
;
A
#
# COMPACT_ATOMS: atom_id res chain seq x y z
N MET A 1 -4.39 -3.37 2.42
CA MET A 1 -3.64 -4.11 1.39
C MET A 1 -4.21 -5.51 1.39
N ARG A 2 -4.74 -5.97 0.26
CA ARG A 2 -5.12 -7.37 0.13
C ARG A 2 -3.93 -8.08 -0.52
N PHE A 3 -3.26 -8.94 0.24
CA PHE A 3 -2.23 -9.82 -0.30
C PHE A 3 -2.92 -10.80 -1.24
N CYS A 4 -2.45 -10.90 -2.47
CA CYS A 4 -3.02 -11.79 -3.46
C CYS A 4 -1.87 -12.37 -4.31
N CYS A 5 -1.57 -13.65 -4.10
CA CYS A 5 -0.70 -14.42 -4.97
C CYS A 5 -1.48 -14.76 -6.25
N LYS A 6 -0.87 -14.52 -7.42
CA LYS A 6 -1.52 -14.65 -8.73
C LYS A 6 -1.29 -16.05 -9.31
N GLY A 7 -2.37 -16.80 -9.59
CA GLY A 7 -2.37 -17.98 -10.47
C GLY A 7 -3.40 -19.06 -10.08
N GLY A 8 -4.30 -19.43 -11.00
CA GLY A 8 -5.31 -20.50 -10.82
C GLY A 8 -6.43 -20.12 -9.85
N SER A 9 -7.54 -20.87 -9.87
CA SER A 9 -8.62 -20.75 -8.87
C SER A 9 -8.02 -20.60 -7.47
N ILE A 10 -8.21 -19.44 -6.85
CA ILE A 10 -7.55 -19.12 -5.58
C ILE A 10 -8.15 -20.04 -4.53
N GLN A 11 -7.35 -20.97 -4.04
CA GLN A 11 -7.67 -21.80 -2.89
C GLN A 11 -7.91 -20.86 -1.69
N THR A 12 -9.10 -20.91 -1.10
CA THR A 12 -9.52 -19.96 -0.05
C THR A 12 -8.65 -20.07 1.20
N ASP A 13 -8.10 -21.25 1.47
CA ASP A 13 -7.12 -21.56 2.50
C ASP A 13 -5.77 -20.87 2.30
N LEU A 14 -5.46 -20.38 1.09
CA LEU A 14 -4.29 -19.54 0.81
C LEU A 14 -4.58 -18.03 0.95
N ILE A 15 -5.83 -17.65 1.23
CA ILE A 15 -6.23 -16.25 1.44
C ILE A 15 -6.35 -15.98 2.93
N LEU A 16 -5.36 -15.29 3.48
CA LEU A 16 -5.44 -14.73 4.83
C LEU A 16 -6.10 -13.35 4.78
N VAL A 17 -7.03 -13.10 5.69
CA VAL A 17 -7.82 -11.86 5.73
C VAL A 17 -7.56 -11.11 7.02
N GLN A 18 -7.25 -9.81 6.89
CA GLN A 18 -7.42 -8.81 7.95
C GLN A 18 -8.38 -7.73 7.44
N ASP A 19 -9.37 -7.37 8.24
CA ASP A 19 -10.45 -6.44 7.87
C ASP A 19 -10.68 -5.33 8.93
N LYS A 20 -9.74 -5.16 9.86
CA LYS A 20 -9.90 -4.27 11.03
C LYS A 20 -9.22 -2.91 10.88
N SER A 21 -8.31 -2.75 9.91
CA SER A 21 -7.54 -1.52 9.74
C SER A 21 -8.38 -0.35 9.23
N THR A 22 -8.14 0.83 9.76
CA THR A 22 -8.73 2.11 9.31
C THR A 22 -7.78 2.95 8.47
N ASN A 23 -6.48 2.65 8.51
CA ASN A 23 -5.44 3.38 7.80
C ASN A 23 -4.30 2.46 7.35
N THR A 24 -3.39 2.99 6.52
CA THR A 24 -2.29 2.21 5.91
C THR A 24 -1.30 1.66 6.94
N LEU A 25 -1.08 2.36 8.06
CA LEU A 25 -0.15 1.91 9.10
C LEU A 25 -0.74 0.70 9.85
N GLU A 26 -2.00 0.82 10.30
CA GLU A 26 -2.75 -0.28 10.91
C GLU A 26 -2.86 -1.48 9.98
N ASP A 27 -3.08 -1.24 8.69
CA ASP A 27 -3.18 -2.30 7.69
C ASP A 27 -1.91 -3.16 7.61
N VAL A 28 -0.72 -2.53 7.67
CA VAL A 28 0.54 -3.27 7.72
C VAL A 28 0.73 -3.92 9.10
N ALA A 29 0.49 -3.19 10.18
CA ALA A 29 0.69 -3.69 11.55
C ALA A 29 -0.19 -4.92 11.84
N PHE A 30 -1.48 -4.87 11.51
CA PHE A 30 -2.40 -6.00 11.71
C PHE A 30 -2.09 -7.17 10.77
N SER A 31 -1.55 -6.90 9.58
CA SER A 31 -1.09 -7.97 8.69
C SER A 31 0.12 -8.73 9.25
N LEU A 32 0.99 -8.09 10.03
CA LEU A 32 2.10 -8.79 10.69
C LEU A 32 1.59 -9.82 11.70
N GLU A 33 0.55 -9.49 12.47
CA GLU A 33 -0.08 -10.45 13.39
C GLU A 33 -0.66 -11.66 12.64
N VAL A 34 -1.22 -11.42 11.45
CA VAL A 34 -1.74 -12.50 10.61
C VAL A 34 -0.61 -13.39 10.08
N LEU A 35 0.50 -12.81 9.65
CA LEU A 35 1.69 -13.57 9.22
C LEU A 35 2.26 -14.40 10.36
N GLU A 36 2.42 -13.81 11.55
CA GLU A 36 2.93 -14.49 12.74
C GLU A 36 2.03 -15.66 13.17
N LYS A 37 0.71 -15.46 13.21
CA LYS A 37 -0.26 -16.52 13.56
C LYS A 37 -0.24 -17.71 12.60
N ASN A 38 0.24 -17.51 11.38
CA ASN A 38 0.30 -18.55 10.34
C ASN A 38 1.74 -19.02 10.07
N ASP A 39 2.72 -18.59 10.87
CA ASP A 39 4.15 -18.94 10.71
C ASP A 39 4.71 -18.60 9.31
N ILE A 40 4.32 -17.43 8.78
CA ILE A 40 4.73 -16.96 7.44
C ILE A 40 5.79 -15.87 7.57
N SER A 41 6.96 -16.11 7.00
CA SER A 41 8.06 -15.13 6.88
C SER A 41 8.45 -14.93 5.41
N PRO A 42 7.89 -13.93 4.71
CA PRO A 42 8.11 -13.75 3.28
C PRO A 42 9.47 -13.10 2.98
N GLU A 43 10.21 -13.61 2.00
CA GLU A 43 11.42 -12.96 1.47
C GLU A 43 11.08 -11.78 0.53
N SER A 44 9.92 -11.88 -0.12
CA SER A 44 9.41 -10.86 -1.05
C SER A 44 7.92 -10.64 -0.87
N ILE A 45 7.49 -9.39 -1.06
CA ILE A 45 6.11 -8.95 -0.87
C ILE A 45 5.69 -8.12 -2.07
N ALA A 46 4.65 -8.59 -2.78
CA ALA A 46 3.92 -7.79 -3.74
C ALA A 46 2.74 -7.10 -3.04
N PHE A 47 2.63 -5.78 -3.15
CA PHE A 47 1.55 -5.02 -2.52
C PHE A 47 0.68 -4.28 -3.53
N LEU A 48 -0.62 -4.57 -3.51
CA LEU A 48 -1.61 -3.94 -4.39
C LEU A 48 -2.07 -2.60 -3.82
N CYS A 49 -1.88 -1.51 -4.56
CA CYS A 49 -2.30 -0.18 -4.13
C CYS A 49 -2.64 0.75 -5.30
N LYS A 50 -3.25 1.90 -4.97
CA LYS A 50 -3.51 2.96 -5.96
C LYS A 50 -2.17 3.56 -6.41
N ALA A 51 -2.03 3.83 -7.71
CA ALA A 51 -0.76 4.31 -8.29
C ALA A 51 -0.20 5.55 -7.57
N HIS A 52 -1.04 6.58 -7.34
CA HIS A 52 -0.65 7.82 -6.66
C HIS A 52 -0.31 7.64 -5.17
N HIS A 53 -0.71 6.53 -4.54
CA HIS A 53 -0.49 6.21 -3.11
C HIS A 53 0.71 5.26 -2.90
N SER A 54 1.25 4.69 -3.96
CA SER A 54 2.30 3.66 -3.91
C SER A 54 3.54 4.04 -3.11
N GLY A 55 4.00 5.29 -3.19
CA GLY A 55 5.16 5.77 -2.44
C GLY A 55 4.97 5.70 -0.92
N ARG A 56 3.81 6.12 -0.41
CA ARG A 56 3.52 6.06 1.03
C ARG A 56 3.30 4.62 1.50
N CYS A 57 2.64 3.79 0.69
CA CYS A 57 2.52 2.35 0.93
C CYS A 57 3.90 1.67 1.10
N LEU A 58 4.82 1.93 0.17
CA LEU A 58 6.18 1.38 0.21
C LEU A 58 6.92 1.79 1.49
N ARG A 59 6.87 3.08 1.84
CA ARG A 59 7.52 3.62 3.05
C ARG A 59 6.90 3.05 4.33
N THR A 60 5.59 2.81 4.33
CA THR A 60 4.90 2.17 5.46
C THR A 60 5.37 0.73 5.62
N LEU A 61 5.37 -0.07 4.54
CA LEU A 61 5.87 -1.45 4.56
C LEU A 61 7.34 -1.51 4.99
N ARG A 62 8.19 -0.65 4.42
CA ARG A 62 9.63 -0.64 4.71
C ARG A 62 9.95 -0.34 6.19
N LYS A 63 9.04 0.31 6.93
CA LYS A 63 9.19 0.51 8.39
C LYS A 63 9.23 -0.82 9.15
N PHE A 64 8.52 -1.84 8.66
CA PHE A 64 8.41 -3.15 9.31
C PHE A 64 9.24 -4.22 8.60
N PHE A 65 9.36 -4.14 7.28
CA PHE A 65 10.09 -5.09 6.43
C PHE A 65 11.41 -4.48 5.98
N LEU A 66 12.43 -4.57 6.84
CA LEU A 66 13.70 -3.85 6.64
C LEU A 66 14.52 -4.40 5.46
N SER A 67 14.54 -5.72 5.28
CA SER A 67 15.39 -6.40 4.29
C SER A 67 14.62 -7.04 3.13
N GLN A 68 13.30 -7.22 3.27
CA GLN A 68 12.49 -7.90 2.25
C GLN A 68 12.41 -7.07 0.97
N THR A 69 12.23 -7.77 -0.15
CA THR A 69 11.94 -7.15 -1.44
C THR A 69 10.48 -6.71 -1.47
N LEU A 70 10.22 -5.43 -1.76
CA LEU A 70 8.87 -4.85 -1.76
C LEU A 70 8.54 -4.35 -3.17
N SER A 71 7.54 -4.97 -3.80
CA SER A 71 7.16 -4.69 -5.19
C SER A 71 5.75 -4.13 -5.27
N PRO A 72 5.57 -2.87 -5.70
CA PRO A 72 4.24 -2.30 -5.88
C PRO A 72 3.55 -2.93 -7.10
N VAL A 73 2.32 -3.41 -6.91
CA VAL A 73 1.38 -3.69 -7.99
C VAL A 73 0.36 -2.56 -7.97
N THR A 74 0.32 -1.72 -9.00
CA THR A 74 -0.50 -0.50 -8.98
C THR A 74 -1.67 -0.54 -9.95
N TYR A 75 -2.74 0.15 -9.58
CA TYR A 75 -3.87 0.42 -10.46
C TYR A 75 -4.22 1.91 -10.45
N LEU A 76 -4.82 2.39 -11.55
CA LEU A 76 -5.33 3.75 -11.64
C LEU A 76 -6.64 3.83 -10.86
N ALA A 77 -6.67 4.70 -9.85
CA ALA A 77 -7.89 4.99 -9.12
C ALA A 77 -8.66 6.07 -9.86
N GLU A 78 -9.98 5.95 -9.84
CA GLU A 78 -10.92 6.93 -10.39
C GLU A 78 -11.62 7.67 -9.25
N TYR A 79 -11.74 8.98 -9.37
CA TYR A 79 -12.47 9.85 -8.46
C TYR A 79 -13.30 10.80 -9.29
N GLU A 80 -14.61 10.85 -9.05
CA GLU A 80 -15.51 11.78 -9.76
C GLU A 80 -15.40 11.66 -11.29
N GLY A 81 -15.22 10.42 -11.80
CA GLY A 81 -15.02 10.14 -13.23
C GLY A 81 -13.60 10.43 -13.76
N VAL A 82 -12.70 10.96 -12.93
CA VAL A 82 -11.32 11.29 -13.30
C VAL A 82 -10.35 10.22 -12.83
N LYS A 83 -9.63 9.60 -13.77
CA LYS A 83 -8.55 8.65 -13.46
C LYS A 83 -7.28 9.41 -13.09
N VAL A 84 -6.65 9.03 -11.97
CA VAL A 84 -5.38 9.63 -11.55
C VAL A 84 -4.22 8.87 -12.18
N SER A 85 -3.82 9.28 -13.38
CA SER A 85 -2.70 8.67 -14.12
C SER A 85 -1.42 9.48 -14.02
N LYS A 86 -0.28 8.85 -14.30
CA LYS A 86 1.02 9.55 -14.33
C LYS A 86 1.08 10.62 -15.44
N ALA A 87 0.35 10.44 -16.54
CA ALA A 87 0.43 11.27 -17.72
C ALA A 87 -0.34 12.59 -17.59
N ASP A 88 -1.39 12.63 -16.78
CA ASP A 88 -2.43 13.67 -16.81
C ASP A 88 -2.97 14.06 -15.42
N TRP A 89 -2.42 13.55 -14.31
CA TRP A 89 -2.91 13.88 -12.96
C TRP A 89 -2.94 15.39 -12.65
N TYR A 90 -2.17 16.20 -13.37
CA TYR A 90 -2.11 17.64 -13.17
C TYR A 90 -3.27 18.41 -13.82
N GLU A 91 -4.06 17.78 -14.69
CA GLU A 91 -5.11 18.47 -15.46
C GLU A 91 -6.33 18.83 -14.61
N HIS A 92 -6.78 17.92 -13.74
CA HIS A 92 -7.96 18.13 -12.90
C HIS A 92 -7.61 18.44 -11.43
N GLU A 93 -8.45 19.24 -10.78
CA GLU A 93 -8.24 19.60 -9.37
C GLU A 93 -8.28 18.38 -8.45
N VAL A 94 -9.24 17.48 -8.68
CA VAL A 94 -9.37 16.24 -7.88
C VAL A 94 -8.10 15.39 -7.95
N SER A 95 -7.49 15.23 -9.13
CA SER A 95 -6.27 14.44 -9.30
C SER A 95 -5.03 15.14 -8.72
N ARG A 96 -4.90 16.47 -8.90
CA ARG A 96 -3.86 17.29 -8.23
C ARG A 96 -3.94 17.14 -6.72
N GLY A 97 -5.13 17.27 -6.14
CA GLY A 97 -5.36 17.12 -4.71
C GLY A 97 -4.95 15.74 -4.18
N ARG A 98 -5.16 14.66 -4.95
CA ARG A 98 -4.69 13.32 -4.57
C ARG A 98 -3.17 13.22 -4.57
N VAL A 99 -2.49 13.69 -5.62
CA VAL A 99 -1.04 13.58 -5.75
C VAL A 99 -0.31 14.49 -4.75
N TYR A 100 -0.67 15.76 -4.68
CA TYR A 100 -0.08 16.69 -3.71
C TYR A 100 -0.41 16.30 -2.28
N GLY A 101 -1.63 15.83 -2.01
CA GLY A 101 -2.01 15.32 -0.69
C GLY A 101 -1.14 14.16 -0.25
N GLU A 102 -0.76 13.25 -1.16
CA GLU A 102 0.16 12.15 -0.84
C GLU A 102 1.57 12.66 -0.54
N TYR A 103 2.07 13.65 -1.28
CA TYR A 103 3.35 14.29 -0.96
C TYR A 103 3.37 14.91 0.44
N LEU A 104 2.33 15.68 0.78
CA LEU A 104 2.19 16.30 2.10
C LEU A 104 2.09 15.25 3.22
N ARG A 105 1.34 14.17 3.01
CA ARG A 105 1.28 13.05 3.96
C ARG A 105 2.62 12.36 4.13
N ILE A 106 3.40 12.19 3.06
CA ILE A 106 4.75 11.60 3.18
C ILE A 106 5.62 12.47 4.09
N ILE A 107 5.62 13.80 3.91
CA ILE A 107 6.38 14.71 4.78
C ILE A 107 5.92 14.57 6.23
N GLU A 108 4.60 14.70 6.47
CA GLU A 108 4.04 14.71 7.82
C GLU A 108 4.24 13.38 8.54
N TYR A 109 3.97 12.26 7.87
CA TYR A 109 4.07 10.93 8.46
C TYR A 109 5.52 10.52 8.67
N SER A 110 6.45 11.03 7.86
CA SER A 110 7.89 10.86 8.13
C SER A 110 8.29 11.57 9.42
N LYS A 111 7.81 12.80 9.66
CA LYS A 111 8.07 13.54 10.91
C LYS A 111 7.51 12.84 12.15
N ARG A 112 6.31 12.26 12.03
CA ARG A 112 5.67 11.47 13.09
C ARG A 112 6.34 10.11 13.33
N GLY A 113 7.19 9.66 12.41
CA GLY A 113 7.81 8.34 12.46
C GLY A 113 6.89 7.19 12.03
N ASP A 114 5.75 7.48 11.39
CA ASP A 114 4.77 6.48 10.96
C ASP A 114 5.23 5.70 9.72
N ILE A 115 6.17 6.23 8.94
CA ILE A 115 6.71 5.62 7.72
C ILE A 115 8.24 5.71 7.68
N ALA A 116 8.88 4.85 6.89
CA ALA A 116 10.33 4.86 6.71
C ALA A 116 10.82 6.07 5.91
N HIS A 117 11.97 6.60 6.33
CA HIS A 117 12.75 7.56 5.55
C HIS A 117 13.56 6.79 4.50
N LEU A 118 13.36 7.13 3.23
CA LEU A 118 13.97 6.56 2.02
C LEU A 118 14.40 7.71 1.13
#